data_AF-A0A657ETL0-F1
#
_entry.id   AF-A0A657ETL0-F1
#
_cell.length_a   1.000
_cell.length_b   1.000
_cell.length_c   1.000
_cell.angle_alpha   90.00
_cell.angle_beta   90.00
_cell.angle_gamma   90.00
#
_symmetry.space_group_name_H-M   'P 1'
#
loop_
_entity.id
_entity.type
_entity.pdbx_description
1 polymer ?
#
loop_
_entity_poly.entity_id
_entity_poly.type
_entity_poly.pdbx_seq_one_letter_code
_entity_poly.pdbx_strand_id
1 'polypeptide(L)' 'MKSMNIAASSELVSRLSTHRRVVALGDTDFTDVAAVVITAADSRSG' A
#
# COMPACT_ATOMS: atom_id res chain seq x y z
N MET A 1 19.00 6.91 -5.37
CA MET A 1 18.33 5.86 -4.56
C MET A 1 16.99 5.53 -5.23
N LYS A 2 16.62 4.25 -5.37
CA LYS A 2 15.33 3.87 -5.97
C LYS A 2 14.18 4.34 -5.07
N SER A 3 13.15 4.94 -5.64
CA SER A 3 11.95 5.30 -4.89
C SER A 3 11.16 4.03 -4.55
N MET A 4 10.84 3.84 -3.27
CA MET A 4 10.05 2.70 -2.77
C MET A 4 8.55 3.00 -2.80
N ASN A 5 7.75 1.96 -3.03
CA ASN A 5 6.30 2.00 -3.18
C ASN A 5 5.59 2.15 -1.82
N ILE A 6 4.29 2.45 -1.89
CA ILE A 6 3.35 2.28 -0.78
C ILE A 6 2.41 1.15 -1.16
N ALA A 7 2.28 0.14 -0.31
CA ALA A 7 1.25 -0.88 -0.46
C ALA A 7 -0.01 -0.42 0.27
N ALA A 8 -1.19 -0.54 -0.34
CA ALA A 8 -2.42 -0.07 0.27
C ALA A 8 -3.59 -1.04 0.07
N SER A 9 -4.51 -1.07 1.03
CA SER A 9 -5.81 -1.74 0.88
C SER A 9 -6.48 -1.28 -0.41
N SER A 10 -7.19 -2.17 -1.10
CA SER A 10 -7.78 -1.89 -2.42
C SER A 10 -8.67 -0.65 -2.45
N GLU A 11 -9.42 -0.38 -1.38
CA GLU A 11 -10.25 0.82 -1.23
C GLU A 11 -9.42 2.13 -1.16
N LEU A 12 -8.18 2.05 -0.67
CA LEU A 12 -7.30 3.20 -0.43
C LEU A 12 -6.40 3.52 -1.63
N VAL A 13 -6.18 2.56 -2.55
CA VAL A 13 -5.26 2.73 -3.69
C VAL A 13 -5.58 3.99 -4.52
N SER A 14 -6.85 4.24 -4.81
CA SER A 14 -7.30 5.42 -5.59
C SER A 14 -7.45 6.69 -4.75
N ARG A 15 -7.42 6.58 -3.41
CA ARG A 15 -7.62 7.70 -2.48
C ARG A 15 -6.30 8.33 -2.02
N LEU A 16 -5.20 7.58 -2.10
CA LEU A 16 -3.88 8.06 -1.69
C LEU A 16 -3.28 8.94 -2.78
N SER A 17 -3.20 10.25 -2.50
CA SER A 17 -2.43 11.19 -3.31
C SER A 17 -1.03 11.33 -2.73
N THR A 18 -0.03 10.81 -3.45
CA THR A 18 1.37 10.85 -3.03
C THR A 18 2.29 10.82 -4.25
N HIS A 19 3.53 11.28 -4.07
CA HIS A 19 4.57 11.20 -5.08
C HIS A 19 5.11 9.76 -5.26
N ARG A 20 4.84 8.88 -4.28
CA ARG A 20 5.21 7.47 -4.36
C ARG A 20 4.14 6.70 -5.12
N ARG A 21 4.57 5.71 -5.90
CA ARG A 21 3.65 4.74 -6.51
C ARG A 21 2.91 3.98 -5.41
N VAL A 22 1.59 3.89 -5.55
CA VAL A 22 0.73 3.10 -4.67
C VAL A 22 0.37 1.80 -5.41
N VAL A 23 0.49 0.66 -4.72
CA VAL A 23 0.16 -0.67 -5.24
C VAL A 23 -0.83 -1.36 -4.30
N ALA A 24 -1.71 -2.22 -4.83
CA ALA A 24 -2.62 -2.99 -3.99
C ALA A 24 -1.86 -4.06 -3.19
N LEU A 25 -2.34 -4.40 -1.99
CA LEU A 25 -1.71 -5.43 -1.13
C LEU A 25 -1.54 -6.78 -1.83
N GLY A 26 -2.47 -7.16 -2.70
CA GLY A 26 -2.42 -8.43 -3.44
C GLY A 26 -1.45 -8.45 -4.63
N ASP A 27 -0.92 -7.29 -5.02
CA ASP A 27 -0.09 -7.12 -6.21
C ASP A 27 1.41 -6.90 -5.86
N THR A 28 1.81 -7.17 -4.62
CA THR A 28 3.17 -6.93 -4.14
C THR A 28 3.65 -8.05 -3.22
N ASP A 29 4.95 -8.33 -3.28
CA ASP A 29 5.68 -9.21 -2.37
C ASP A 29 6.37 -8.44 -1.22
N PHE A 30 6.08 -7.14 -1.10
CA PHE A 30 6.60 -6.20 -0.09
C PHE A 30 8.10 -5.92 -0.13
N THR A 31 8.83 -6.42 -1.13
CA THR A 31 10.29 -6.23 -1.22
C THR A 31 10.71 -4.80 -1.56
N ASP A 32 9.84 -4.04 -2.22
CA ASP A 32 10.10 -2.65 -2.63
C ASP A 32 9.11 -1.64 -2.02
N VAL A 33 8.52 -1.99 -0.87
CA VAL A 33 7.52 -1.20 -0.15
C VAL A 33 8.14 -0.50 1.06
N ALA A 34 7.93 0.82 1.18
CA ALA A 34 8.38 1.60 2.32
C ALA A 34 7.35 1.70 3.45
N ALA A 35 6.07 1.59 3.10
CA ALA A 35 4.96 1.73 4.02
C ALA A 35 3.75 0.94 3.53
N VAL A 36 3.00 0.39 4.47
CA VAL A 36 1.73 -0.30 4.22
C VAL A 36 0.60 0.53 4.84
N VAL A 37 -0.42 0.85 4.05
CA VAL A 37 -1.58 1.64 4.48
C VAL A 37 -2.83 0.77 4.37
N ILE A 38 -3.37 0.34 5.50
CA ILE A 38 -4.55 -0.52 5.54
C ILE A 38 -5.77 0.19 6.11
N THR A 39 -6.96 -0.28 5.74
CA THR A 39 -8.17 0.15 6.45
C THR A 39 -8.16 -0.42 7.87
N ALA A 40 -8.87 0.24 8.78
CA ALA A 40 -9.03 -0.30 10.12
C ALA A 40 -9.74 -1.66 10.12
N ALA A 41 -10.60 -1.93 9.14
CA ALA A 41 -11.28 -3.22 8.98
C ALA A 41 -10.28 -4.32 8.60
N ASP A 42 -9.43 -4.08 7.60
CA ASP A 42 -8.40 -5.03 7.18
C ASP A 42 -7.37 -5.31 8.29
N SER A 43 -7.11 -4.32 9.16
CA SER A 43 -6.26 -4.55 10.34
C SER A 43 -6.83 -5.57 11.34
N ARG A 44 -8.14 -5.85 11.30
CA ARG A 44 -8.82 -6.77 12.22
C ARG A 44 -9.14 -8.13 11.60
N SER A 45 -8.86 -8.34 10.31
CA SER A 45 -9.22 -9.55 9.56
C SER A 45 -8.21 -10.69 9.70
N GLY A 46 -7.60 -10.81 10.89
CA GLY A 46 -6.47 -11.72 11.17
C GLY A 46 -6.67 -13.15 10.69
#